data_AF-A0A7K6AXL6-F1
#
_entry.id   AF-A0A7K6AXL6-F1
#
_cell.length_a   1.000
_cell.length_b   1.000
_cell.length_c   1.000
_cell.angle_alpha   90.00
_cell.angle_beta   90.00
_cell.angle_gamma   90.00
#
_symmetry.space_group_name_H-M   'P 1'
#
loop_
_entity.id
_entity.type
_entity.pdbx_description
1 polymer ?
#
loop_
_entity_poly.entity_id
_entity_poly.type
_entity_poly.pdbx_seq_one_letter_code
_entity_poly.pdbx_strand_id
1 'polypeptide(L)'
;MSLPLWMKHVAEDKLQSFTEVFLVKKFEVKNSTKNPEVCQCVLQGLVQAMKLPDPAQNCWSFLCQAVEKIFELLPNDIQRGQLEMYVDVAKCLSEMADSEIDRIVQIPKNNIEKATFTKIYLISQGRLPLKNLNAVIDAVAGYHEEESILWMLLHGFYHSRIVSHENTHVLKRMNWLLDLMGYIRNLAYKTISLQHVNLKEV
;
A
#
# COMPACT_ATOMS: atom_id res chain seq x y z
N MET A 1 7.28 12.37 -31.36
CA MET A 1 7.76 13.01 -30.11
C MET A 1 7.08 12.28 -28.95
N SER A 2 7.81 11.68 -28.01
CA SER A 2 7.21 10.89 -26.92
C SER A 2 6.87 11.77 -25.72
N LEU A 3 5.87 11.37 -24.92
CA LEU A 3 5.46 12.09 -23.71
C LEU A 3 6.63 12.35 -22.73
N PRO A 4 7.54 11.39 -22.43
CA PRO A 4 8.68 11.63 -21.56
C PRO A 4 9.63 12.73 -22.07
N LEU A 5 9.80 12.83 -23.39
CA LEU A 5 10.62 13.89 -23.99
C LEU A 5 9.97 15.28 -23.83
N TRP A 6 8.65 15.35 -23.97
CA TRP A 6 7.93 16.62 -23.77
C TRP A 6 7.93 17.06 -22.31
N MET A 7 7.79 16.12 -21.37
CA MET A 7 7.81 16.41 -19.93
C MET A 7 9.12 17.06 -19.46
N LYS A 8 10.25 16.82 -20.12
CA LYS A 8 11.53 17.49 -19.83
C LYS A 8 11.48 19.02 -20.02
N HIS A 9 10.49 19.51 -20.77
CA HIS A 9 10.32 20.94 -21.05
C HIS A 9 9.28 21.60 -20.14
N VAL A 10 8.60 20.84 -19.28
CA VAL A 10 7.64 21.40 -18.32
C VAL A 10 8.43 21.96 -17.14
N ALA A 11 8.18 23.24 -16.82
CA ALA A 11 8.82 23.89 -15.68
C ALA A 11 8.39 23.24 -14.36
N GLU A 12 9.34 23.10 -13.44
CA GLU A 12 9.18 22.38 -12.18
C GLU A 12 8.07 22.97 -11.30
N ASP A 13 7.98 24.30 -11.24
CA ASP A 13 6.92 25.03 -10.51
C ASP A 13 5.51 24.71 -11.04
N LYS A 14 5.39 24.52 -12.35
CA LYS A 14 4.11 24.16 -12.99
C LYS A 14 3.71 22.74 -12.68
N LEU A 15 4.68 21.81 -12.70
CA LEU A 15 4.42 20.42 -12.38
C LEU A 15 4.08 20.24 -10.89
N GLN A 16 4.77 20.96 -10.01
CA GLN A 16 4.46 20.99 -8.59
C GLN A 16 3.06 21.55 -8.34
N SER A 17 2.74 22.73 -8.90
CA SER A 17 1.42 23.34 -8.75
C SER A 17 0.31 22.44 -9.29
N PHE A 18 0.54 21.79 -10.43
CA PHE A 18 -0.40 20.82 -10.98
C PHE A 18 -0.65 19.67 -9.99
N THR A 19 0.43 19.10 -9.46
CA THR A 19 0.38 17.96 -8.54
C THR A 19 -0.36 18.31 -7.25
N GLU A 20 -0.01 19.43 -6.62
CA GLU A 20 -0.61 19.84 -5.35
C GLU A 20 -2.08 20.25 -5.50
N VAL A 21 -2.39 21.05 -6.53
CA VAL A 21 -3.72 21.67 -6.68
C VAL A 21 -4.72 20.73 -7.37
N PHE A 22 -4.29 19.94 -8.35
CA PHE A 22 -5.20 19.15 -9.18
C PHE A 22 -5.21 17.65 -8.84
N LEU A 23 -4.10 17.10 -8.35
CA LEU A 23 -4.06 15.70 -7.90
C LEU A 23 -4.43 15.62 -6.41
N VAL A 24 -3.57 16.14 -5.53
CA VAL A 24 -3.67 15.91 -4.08
C VAL A 24 -4.91 16.55 -3.46
N LYS A 25 -5.24 17.80 -3.83
CA LYS A 25 -6.38 18.53 -3.26
C LYS A 25 -7.74 17.82 -3.44
N LYS A 26 -7.87 16.93 -4.43
CA LYS A 26 -9.08 16.13 -4.64
C LYS A 26 -9.32 15.11 -3.52
N PHE A 27 -8.26 14.67 -2.85
CA PHE A 27 -8.30 13.68 -1.78
C PHE A 27 -8.53 14.27 -0.40
N GLU A 28 -8.51 15.61 -0.25
CA GLU A 28 -8.95 16.26 0.99
C GLU A 28 -10.37 15.77 1.33
N VAL A 29 -10.61 15.41 2.61
CA VAL A 29 -11.81 14.69 3.08
C VAL A 29 -13.14 15.30 2.57
N LYS A 30 -13.21 16.63 2.48
CA LYS A 30 -14.41 17.35 2.00
C LYS A 30 -14.66 17.19 0.50
N ASN A 31 -13.63 16.89 -0.28
CA ASN A 31 -13.68 16.77 -1.74
C ASN A 31 -13.81 15.30 -2.17
N SER A 32 -13.10 14.39 -1.50
CA SER A 32 -13.12 12.95 -1.81
C SER A 32 -14.50 12.33 -1.59
N THR A 33 -15.18 12.73 -0.52
CA THR A 33 -16.56 12.29 -0.21
C THR A 33 -17.60 12.85 -1.18
N LYS A 34 -17.35 14.00 -1.80
CA LYS A 34 -18.29 14.62 -2.75
C LYS A 34 -18.19 14.06 -4.15
N ASN A 35 -17.00 13.66 -4.60
CA ASN A 35 -16.75 13.20 -5.97
C ASN A 35 -15.76 12.02 -5.99
N PRO A 36 -16.17 10.82 -5.53
CA PRO A 36 -15.30 9.65 -5.49
C PRO A 36 -14.82 9.22 -6.88
N GLU A 37 -15.68 9.34 -7.91
CA GLU A 37 -15.35 9.02 -9.30
C GLU A 37 -14.19 9.85 -9.84
N VAL A 38 -14.15 11.14 -9.50
CA VAL A 38 -13.05 12.03 -9.91
C VAL A 38 -11.75 11.63 -9.25
N CYS A 39 -11.78 11.27 -7.97
CA CYS A 39 -10.61 10.76 -7.25
C CYS A 39 -10.07 9.49 -7.90
N GLN A 40 -10.97 8.58 -8.30
CA GLN A 40 -10.61 7.37 -8.99
C GLN A 40 -9.99 7.64 -10.37
N CYS A 41 -10.58 8.50 -11.19
CA CYS A 41 -9.98 8.88 -12.49
C CYS A 41 -8.60 9.50 -12.33
N VAL A 42 -8.41 10.34 -11.30
CA VAL A 42 -7.12 10.94 -10.96
C VAL A 42 -6.10 9.86 -10.60
N LEU A 43 -6.45 8.91 -9.74
CA LEU A 43 -5.57 7.81 -9.36
C LEU A 43 -5.21 6.92 -10.55
N GLN A 44 -6.17 6.59 -11.41
CA GLN A 44 -5.89 5.81 -12.62
C GLN A 44 -4.91 6.53 -13.55
N GLY A 45 -5.05 7.84 -13.73
CA GLY A 45 -4.07 8.65 -14.46
C GLY A 45 -2.68 8.59 -13.83
N LEU A 46 -2.61 8.68 -12.50
CA LEU A 46 -1.36 8.56 -11.75
C LEU A 46 -0.72 7.17 -11.89
N VAL A 47 -1.51 6.10 -11.85
CA VAL A 47 -1.04 4.72 -12.10
C VAL A 47 -0.39 4.62 -13.48
N GLN A 48 -0.98 5.23 -14.51
CA GLN A 48 -0.38 5.23 -15.85
C GLN A 48 0.91 6.07 -15.91
N ALA A 49 0.93 7.23 -15.24
CA ALA A 49 2.11 8.08 -15.19
C ALA A 49 3.29 7.39 -14.50
N MET A 50 3.05 6.65 -13.41
CA MET A 50 4.06 5.90 -12.68
C MET A 50 4.68 4.76 -13.49
N LYS A 51 4.00 4.27 -14.54
CA LYS A 51 4.49 3.19 -15.42
C LYS A 51 5.29 3.68 -16.61
N LEU A 52 5.44 5.00 -16.78
CA LEU A 52 6.18 5.54 -17.91
C LEU A 52 7.66 5.11 -17.80
N PRO A 53 8.25 4.56 -18.87
CA PRO A 53 9.66 4.20 -18.86
C PRO A 53 10.52 5.47 -18.88
N ASP A 54 11.59 5.46 -18.08
CA ASP A 54 12.60 6.52 -18.01
C ASP A 54 12.03 7.94 -17.81
N PRO A 55 11.23 8.17 -16.75
CA PRO A 55 10.76 9.52 -16.43
C PRO A 55 11.95 10.39 -16.01
N ALA A 56 11.92 11.68 -16.36
CA ALA A 56 12.90 12.63 -15.85
C ALA A 56 12.88 12.61 -14.30
N GLN A 57 14.05 12.63 -13.66
CA GLN A 57 14.19 12.42 -12.21
C GLN A 57 13.30 13.36 -11.38
N ASN A 58 13.23 14.64 -11.74
CA ASN A 58 12.36 15.60 -11.05
C ASN A 58 10.88 15.24 -11.23
N CYS A 59 10.46 14.78 -12.41
CA CYS A 59 9.08 14.33 -12.61
C CYS A 59 8.76 13.11 -11.74
N TRP A 60 9.69 12.15 -11.66
CA TRP A 60 9.51 10.97 -10.82
C TRP A 60 9.35 11.32 -9.34
N SER A 61 10.17 12.24 -8.80
CA SER A 61 10.05 12.65 -7.40
C SER A 61 8.70 13.30 -7.10
N PHE A 62 8.16 14.14 -7.99
CA PHE A 62 6.81 14.70 -7.80
C PHE A 62 5.72 13.65 -7.83
N LEU A 63 5.79 12.67 -8.72
CA LEU A 63 4.81 11.59 -8.77
C LEU A 63 4.85 10.75 -7.48
N CYS A 64 6.05 10.41 -6.99
CA CYS A 64 6.19 9.70 -5.72
C CYS A 64 5.63 10.50 -4.54
N GLN A 65 5.94 11.79 -4.45
CA GLN A 65 5.39 12.68 -3.42
C GLN A 65 3.87 12.82 -3.53
N ALA A 66 3.31 12.81 -4.74
CA ALA A 66 1.87 12.85 -4.95
C ALA A 66 1.19 11.60 -4.38
N VAL A 67 1.74 10.42 -4.70
CA VAL A 67 1.22 9.13 -4.21
C VAL A 67 1.30 9.07 -2.69
N GLU A 68 2.42 9.49 -2.09
CA GLU A 68 2.59 9.56 -0.64
C GLU A 68 1.53 10.45 0.01
N LYS A 69 1.38 11.70 -0.45
CA LYS A 69 0.36 12.62 0.07
C LYS A 69 -1.06 12.08 -0.09
N ILE A 70 -1.36 11.43 -1.22
CA ILE A 70 -2.68 10.81 -1.44
C ILE A 70 -2.90 9.66 -0.46
N PHE A 71 -1.91 8.79 -0.26
CA PHE A 71 -1.99 7.69 0.72
C PHE A 71 -2.20 8.21 2.15
N GLU A 72 -1.53 9.30 2.53
CA GLU A 72 -1.75 9.97 3.82
C GLU A 72 -3.19 10.46 3.98
N LEU A 73 -3.76 11.06 2.94
CA LEU A 73 -5.12 11.62 2.93
C LEU A 73 -6.23 10.58 2.85
N LEU A 74 -5.95 9.36 2.35
CA LEU A 74 -6.95 8.30 2.32
C LEU A 74 -7.40 7.91 3.75
N PRO A 75 -8.70 7.63 3.95
CA PRO A 75 -9.21 7.16 5.23
C PRO A 75 -8.46 5.91 5.73
N ASN A 76 -8.32 5.77 7.05
CA ASN A 76 -7.82 4.50 7.59
C ASN A 76 -8.87 3.39 7.48
N ASP A 77 -10.12 3.70 7.84
CA ASP A 77 -11.27 2.79 7.74
C ASP A 77 -11.59 2.46 6.27
N ILE A 78 -11.40 1.19 5.89
CA ILE A 78 -11.62 0.73 4.52
C ILE A 78 -13.05 0.22 4.36
N GLN A 79 -13.89 1.06 3.75
CA GLN A 79 -15.21 0.64 3.32
C GLN A 79 -15.10 -0.27 2.09
N ARG A 80 -15.80 -1.42 2.10
CA ARG A 80 -15.78 -2.43 1.02
C ARG A 80 -16.06 -1.83 -0.37
N GLY A 81 -16.92 -0.81 -0.46
CA GLY A 81 -17.26 -0.12 -1.71
C GLY A 81 -16.21 0.86 -2.23
N GLN A 82 -15.13 1.12 -1.48
CA GLN A 82 -14.09 2.10 -1.83
C GLN A 82 -12.70 1.47 -2.00
N LEU A 83 -12.64 0.13 -2.13
CA LEU A 83 -11.40 -0.62 -2.22
C LEU A 83 -10.54 -0.23 -3.42
N GLU A 84 -11.17 0.17 -4.53
CA GLU A 84 -10.50 0.48 -5.79
C GLU A 84 -9.48 1.60 -5.65
N MET A 85 -9.75 2.61 -4.81
CA MET A 85 -8.78 3.69 -4.54
C MET A 85 -7.51 3.16 -3.86
N TYR A 86 -7.65 2.27 -2.88
CA TYR A 86 -6.50 1.68 -2.19
C TYR A 86 -5.72 0.74 -3.12
N VAL A 87 -6.42 0.00 -3.98
CA VAL A 87 -5.82 -0.83 -5.03
C VAL A 87 -5.00 0.02 -5.99
N ASP A 88 -5.53 1.15 -6.46
CA ASP A 88 -4.83 2.02 -7.40
C ASP A 88 -3.64 2.73 -6.74
N VAL A 89 -3.74 3.16 -5.47
CA VAL A 89 -2.59 3.65 -4.71
C VAL A 89 -1.52 2.56 -4.56
N ALA A 90 -1.92 1.32 -4.26
CA ALA A 90 -0.96 0.21 -4.16
C ALA A 90 -0.28 -0.09 -5.50
N LYS A 91 -0.98 0.05 -6.64
CA LYS A 91 -0.37 -0.03 -7.98
C LYS A 91 0.63 1.10 -8.23
N CYS A 92 0.36 2.32 -7.77
CA CYS A 92 1.35 3.39 -7.85
C CYS A 92 2.60 3.06 -7.02
N LEU A 93 2.40 2.60 -5.78
CA LEU A 93 3.49 2.20 -4.89
C LEU A 93 4.32 1.03 -5.44
N SER A 94 3.71 0.11 -6.19
CA SER A 94 4.45 -1.01 -6.79
C SER A 94 5.50 -0.59 -7.81
N GLU A 95 5.39 0.61 -8.40
CA GLU A 95 6.40 1.14 -9.32
C GLU A 95 7.59 1.80 -8.58
N MET A 96 7.49 2.02 -7.26
CA MET A 96 8.55 2.62 -6.45
C MET A 96 9.58 1.60 -5.98
N ALA A 97 10.74 2.09 -5.52
CA ALA A 97 11.75 1.25 -4.86
C ALA A 97 11.26 0.73 -3.51
N ASP A 98 11.77 -0.43 -3.08
CA ASP A 98 11.38 -1.07 -1.81
C ASP A 98 11.56 -0.14 -0.60
N SER A 99 12.64 0.66 -0.58
CA SER A 99 12.90 1.63 0.47
C SER A 99 11.83 2.71 0.58
N GLU A 100 11.25 3.14 -0.55
CA GLU A 100 10.16 4.13 -0.56
C GLU A 100 8.85 3.49 -0.10
N ILE A 101 8.57 2.26 -0.54
CA ILE A 101 7.40 1.50 -0.09
C ILE A 101 7.45 1.32 1.43
N ASP A 102 8.58 0.91 1.99
CA ASP A 102 8.74 0.70 3.43
C ASP A 102 8.63 2.02 4.23
N ARG A 103 9.13 3.13 3.65
CA ARG A 103 9.03 4.45 4.25
C ARG A 103 7.58 4.95 4.31
N ILE A 104 6.83 4.79 3.21
CA ILE A 104 5.45 5.30 3.06
C ILE A 104 4.45 4.39 3.78
N VAL A 105 4.53 3.08 3.54
CA VAL A 105 3.57 2.09 4.05
C VAL A 105 4.05 1.54 5.39
N GLN A 106 4.17 2.43 6.38
CA GLN A 106 4.36 2.00 7.76
C GLN A 106 3.02 1.58 8.34
N ILE A 107 3.02 0.64 9.31
CA ILE A 107 1.81 0.24 10.05
C ILE A 107 1.87 0.88 11.47
N PRO A 108 1.65 2.20 11.61
CA PRO A 108 1.46 2.82 12.92
C PRO A 108 0.00 2.67 13.39
N LYS A 109 -0.23 2.93 14.69
CA LYS A 109 -1.53 2.77 15.35
C LYS A 109 -2.69 3.50 14.67
N ASN A 110 -2.45 4.66 14.04
CA ASN A 110 -3.49 5.49 13.42
C ASN A 110 -3.76 5.16 11.94
N ASN A 111 -2.97 4.29 11.31
CA ASN A 111 -3.08 3.94 9.88
C ASN A 111 -3.09 2.43 9.65
N ILE A 112 -3.47 1.65 10.67
CA ILE A 112 -3.29 0.20 10.67
C ILE A 112 -4.04 -0.50 9.53
N GLU A 113 -5.28 -0.14 9.26
CA GLU A 113 -6.12 -0.81 8.25
C GLU A 113 -5.62 -0.54 6.83
N LYS A 114 -5.52 0.73 6.44
CA LYS A 114 -5.04 1.09 5.09
C LYS A 114 -3.62 0.61 4.82
N ALA A 115 -2.72 0.69 5.81
CA ALA A 115 -1.36 0.21 5.65
C ALA A 115 -1.29 -1.31 5.58
N THR A 116 -2.10 -2.02 6.38
CA THR A 116 -2.21 -3.48 6.32
C THR A 116 -2.75 -3.93 4.97
N PHE A 117 -3.83 -3.31 4.48
CA PHE A 117 -4.38 -3.58 3.16
C PHE A 117 -3.33 -3.39 2.06
N THR A 118 -2.66 -2.24 2.03
CA THR A 118 -1.65 -1.94 1.01
C THR A 118 -0.49 -2.92 1.06
N LYS A 119 0.05 -3.26 2.24
CA LYS A 119 1.12 -4.27 2.35
C LYS A 119 0.66 -5.64 1.88
N ILE A 120 -0.50 -6.09 2.33
CA ILE A 120 -1.06 -7.39 1.94
C ILE A 120 -1.29 -7.44 0.43
N TYR A 121 -1.83 -6.37 -0.17
CA TYR A 121 -2.00 -6.28 -1.61
C TYR A 121 -0.66 -6.45 -2.32
N LEU A 122 0.35 -5.64 -1.99
CA LEU A 122 1.68 -5.70 -2.62
C LEU A 122 2.35 -7.08 -2.48
N ILE A 123 2.22 -7.72 -1.32
CA ILE A 123 2.73 -9.07 -1.10
C ILE A 123 1.95 -10.10 -1.93
N SER A 124 0.62 -9.99 -1.96
CA SER A 124 -0.25 -10.93 -2.69
C SER A 124 -0.05 -10.87 -4.20
N GLN A 125 0.32 -9.69 -4.73
CA GLN A 125 0.70 -9.51 -6.13
C GLN A 125 2.16 -9.93 -6.42
N GLY A 126 2.92 -10.35 -5.40
CA GLY A 126 4.31 -10.74 -5.52
C GLY A 126 5.30 -9.58 -5.64
N ARG A 127 4.84 -8.32 -5.58
CA ARG A 127 5.73 -7.15 -5.59
C ARG A 127 6.64 -7.14 -4.37
N LEU A 128 6.12 -7.53 -3.21
CA LEU A 128 6.90 -7.75 -1.98
C LEU A 128 7.01 -9.25 -1.66
N PRO A 129 8.09 -9.70 -0.98
CA PRO A 129 8.23 -11.10 -0.58
C PRO A 129 7.15 -11.55 0.41
N LEU A 130 6.72 -12.81 0.31
CA LEU A 130 5.77 -13.44 1.26
C LEU A 130 6.21 -13.34 2.72
N LYS A 131 7.53 -13.35 2.98
CA LYS A 131 8.10 -13.22 4.32
C LYS A 131 7.65 -11.93 5.03
N ASN A 132 7.32 -10.87 4.29
CA ASN A 132 6.85 -9.61 4.86
C ASN A 132 5.49 -9.75 5.54
N LEU A 133 4.73 -10.83 5.30
CA LEU A 133 3.49 -11.13 6.02
C LEU A 133 3.73 -11.32 7.52
N ASN A 134 4.93 -11.77 7.94
CA ASN A 134 5.23 -11.94 9.37
C ASN A 134 5.18 -10.59 10.09
N ALA A 135 5.80 -9.55 9.51
CA ALA A 135 5.77 -8.21 10.08
C ALA A 135 4.35 -7.61 10.08
N VAL A 136 3.50 -7.96 9.09
CA VAL A 136 2.09 -7.57 9.08
C VAL A 136 1.34 -8.27 10.21
N ILE A 137 1.48 -9.59 10.36
CA ILE A 137 0.85 -10.38 11.41
C ILE A 137 1.27 -9.87 12.79
N ASP A 138 2.57 -9.64 13.01
CA ASP A 138 3.10 -9.09 14.25
C ASP A 138 2.50 -7.71 14.58
N ALA A 139 2.35 -6.85 13.58
CA ALA A 139 1.80 -5.51 13.76
C ALA A 139 0.30 -5.53 14.12
N VAL A 140 -0.46 -6.49 13.61
CA VAL A 140 -1.92 -6.56 13.80
C VAL A 140 -2.39 -7.53 14.88
N ALA A 141 -1.52 -8.42 15.39
CA ALA A 141 -1.86 -9.44 16.37
C ALA A 141 -2.42 -8.91 17.71
N GLY A 142 -2.31 -7.61 17.98
CA GLY A 142 -2.89 -6.93 19.15
C GLY A 142 -4.01 -5.93 18.82
N TYR A 143 -4.52 -5.90 17.58
CA TYR A 143 -5.53 -4.94 17.15
C TYR A 143 -6.96 -5.42 17.45
N HIS A 144 -7.83 -4.51 17.89
CA HIS A 144 -9.17 -4.84 18.40
C HIS A 144 -10.23 -5.04 17.30
N GLU A 145 -10.10 -4.40 16.13
CA GLU A 145 -11.04 -4.58 15.02
C GLU A 145 -10.54 -5.73 14.13
N GLU A 146 -10.73 -6.95 14.62
CA GLU A 146 -10.14 -8.17 14.02
C GLU A 146 -10.79 -8.55 12.68
N GLU A 147 -12.06 -8.21 12.44
CA GLU A 147 -12.81 -8.70 11.27
C GLU A 147 -12.29 -8.13 9.94
N SER A 148 -12.03 -6.82 9.87
CA SER A 148 -11.52 -6.15 8.67
C SER A 148 -10.12 -6.68 8.31
N ILE A 149 -9.23 -6.75 9.31
CA ILE A 149 -7.87 -7.26 9.17
C ILE A 149 -7.87 -8.74 8.78
N LEU A 150 -8.69 -9.57 9.42
CA LEU A 150 -8.81 -10.99 9.09
C LEU A 150 -9.28 -11.18 7.65
N TRP A 151 -10.26 -10.39 7.22
CA TRP A 151 -10.73 -10.38 5.84
C TRP A 151 -9.59 -10.03 4.86
N MET A 152 -8.80 -8.99 5.14
CA MET A 152 -7.65 -8.60 4.31
C MET A 152 -6.62 -9.74 4.23
N LEU A 153 -6.28 -10.37 5.36
CA LEU A 153 -5.34 -11.48 5.42
C LEU A 153 -5.82 -12.69 4.61
N LEU A 154 -7.10 -13.09 4.77
CA LEU A 154 -7.69 -14.19 4.01
C LEU A 154 -7.64 -13.93 2.50
N HIS A 155 -8.00 -12.72 2.07
CA HIS A 155 -7.89 -12.31 0.68
C HIS A 155 -6.45 -12.31 0.18
N GLY A 156 -5.51 -11.79 0.98
CA GLY A 156 -4.08 -11.82 0.67
C GLY A 156 -3.53 -13.23 0.48
N PHE A 157 -3.89 -14.16 1.36
CA PHE A 157 -3.51 -15.57 1.25
C PHE A 157 -4.11 -16.21 0.00
N TYR A 158 -5.37 -15.94 -0.30
CA TYR A 158 -6.01 -16.42 -1.52
C TYR A 158 -5.31 -15.89 -2.77
N HIS A 159 -5.06 -14.58 -2.85
CA HIS A 159 -4.43 -13.95 -4.01
C HIS A 159 -2.98 -14.41 -4.20
N SER A 160 -2.20 -14.52 -3.13
CA SER A 160 -0.83 -15.05 -3.20
C SER A 160 -0.78 -16.51 -3.68
N ARG A 161 -1.88 -17.27 -3.58
CA ARG A 161 -1.96 -18.61 -4.13
C ARG A 161 -2.11 -18.61 -5.66
N ILE A 162 -2.86 -17.66 -6.20
CA ILE A 162 -3.26 -17.65 -7.62
C ILE A 162 -2.35 -16.78 -8.49
N VAL A 163 -1.73 -15.74 -7.93
CA VAL A 163 -0.84 -14.85 -8.69
C VAL A 163 0.47 -15.58 -8.98
N SER A 164 0.85 -15.62 -10.26
CA SER A 164 2.11 -16.20 -10.71
C SER A 164 3.22 -15.15 -10.69
N HIS A 165 4.04 -15.16 -9.63
CA HIS A 165 5.22 -14.31 -9.49
C HIS A 165 6.36 -15.08 -8.83
N GLU A 166 7.61 -14.66 -9.04
CA GLU A 166 8.78 -15.28 -8.39
C GLU A 166 8.74 -15.19 -6.86
N ASN A 167 7.96 -14.27 -6.30
CA ASN A 167 7.78 -14.14 -4.85
C ASN A 167 6.59 -14.93 -4.30
N THR A 168 5.69 -15.44 -5.16
CA THR A 168 4.47 -16.17 -4.79
C THR A 168 4.45 -17.62 -5.28
N HIS A 169 5.53 -18.10 -5.93
CA HIS A 169 5.60 -19.48 -6.40
C HIS A 169 5.52 -20.50 -5.26
N VAL A 170 5.27 -21.76 -5.61
CA VAL A 170 4.97 -22.85 -4.65
C VAL A 170 6.02 -22.95 -3.53
N LEU A 171 7.31 -22.92 -3.87
CA LEU A 171 8.38 -23.05 -2.88
C LEU A 171 8.42 -21.87 -1.89
N LYS A 172 8.19 -20.62 -2.33
CA LYS A 172 8.13 -19.46 -1.42
C LYS A 172 6.95 -19.56 -0.46
N ARG A 173 5.79 -20.04 -0.95
CA ARG A 173 4.62 -20.31 -0.11
C ARG A 173 4.89 -21.39 0.93
N MET A 174 5.52 -22.50 0.53
CA MET A 174 5.88 -23.57 1.45
C MET A 174 6.87 -23.09 2.52
N ASN A 175 7.91 -22.36 2.13
CA ASN A 175 8.88 -21.80 3.07
C ASN A 175 8.21 -20.86 4.08
N TRP A 176 7.36 -19.95 3.60
CA TRP A 176 6.64 -19.03 4.48
C TRP A 176 5.66 -19.76 5.42
N LEU A 177 4.97 -20.80 4.95
CA LEU A 177 4.11 -21.62 5.81
C LEU A 177 4.89 -22.31 6.93
N LEU A 178 6.10 -22.81 6.65
CA LEU A 178 6.96 -23.39 7.68
C LEU A 178 7.39 -22.35 8.71
N ASP A 179 7.75 -21.15 8.26
CA ASP A 179 8.09 -20.02 9.15
C ASP A 179 6.89 -19.66 10.05
N LEU A 180 5.69 -19.56 9.48
CA LEU A 180 4.45 -19.26 10.21
C LEU A 180 4.12 -20.35 11.23
N MET A 181 4.24 -21.63 10.87
CA MET A 181 4.05 -22.74 11.80
C MET A 181 5.05 -22.66 12.96
N GLY A 182 6.32 -22.31 12.68
CA GLY A 182 7.34 -22.08 13.70
C GLY A 182 6.97 -20.94 14.65
N TYR A 183 6.47 -19.83 14.10
CA TYR A 183 5.99 -18.68 14.86
C TYR A 183 4.82 -19.04 15.79
N ILE A 184 3.77 -19.69 15.26
CA ILE A 184 2.61 -20.15 16.05
C ILE A 184 3.06 -21.09 17.18
N ARG A 185 3.96 -22.02 16.88
CA ARG A 185 4.52 -22.94 17.88
C ARG A 185 5.22 -22.17 19.01
N ASN A 186 6.05 -21.19 18.67
CA ASN A 186 6.79 -20.40 19.65
C ASN A 186 5.86 -19.53 20.52
N LEU A 187 4.77 -19.02 19.97
CA LEU A 187 3.70 -18.34 20.72
C LEU A 187 2.99 -19.29 21.69
N ALA A 188 2.59 -20.47 21.22
CA ALA A 188 1.90 -21.47 22.04
C ALA A 188 2.75 -21.92 23.24
N TYR A 189 4.06 -22.06 23.06
CA TYR A 189 5.01 -22.37 24.14
C TYR A 189 5.47 -21.15 24.95
N LYS A 190 4.89 -19.95 24.72
CA LYS A 190 5.24 -18.69 25.39
C LYS A 190 6.73 -18.33 25.29
N THR A 191 7.42 -18.87 24.29
CA THR A 191 8.81 -18.52 23.98
C THR A 191 8.88 -17.15 23.31
N ILE A 192 7.79 -16.74 22.67
CA ILE A 192 7.52 -15.38 22.20
C ILE A 192 6.28 -14.88 22.93
N SER A 193 6.32 -13.65 23.45
CA SER A 193 5.15 -12.98 24.02
C SER A 193 4.61 -11.98 23.01
N LEU A 194 3.32 -12.07 22.70
CA LEU A 194 2.62 -10.96 22.04
C LEU A 194 2.58 -9.81 23.04
N GLN A 195 3.18 -8.68 22.69
CA GLN A 195 2.87 -7.44 23.39
C GLN A 195 1.46 -7.06 22.94
N HIS A 196 0.45 -7.50 23.69
CA HIS A 196 -0.86 -6.87 23.61
C HIS A 196 -0.65 -5.44 24.07
N VAL A 197 -0.38 -4.54 23.13
CA VAL A 197 -0.44 -3.11 23.41
C VAL A 197 -1.87 -2.89 23.87
N ASN A 198 -2.05 -2.59 25.15
CA ASN A 198 -3.35 -2.19 25.67
C ASN A 198 -3.64 -0.84 25.01
N LEU A 199 -4.37 -0.86 23.88
CA LEU A 199 -4.61 0.30 23.01
C LEU A 199 -5.69 1.23 23.58
N LYS A 200 -5.85 1.26 24.91
CA LYS A 200 -6.70 2.24 25.58
C LYS A 200 -5.93 3.54 25.78
N GLU A 201 -6.45 4.58 25.11
CA GLU A 201 -6.31 6.02 25.39
C GLU A 201 -4.90 6.63 25.28
N VAL A 202 -4.69 7.46 24.25
CA VAL A 202 -4.43 8.93 24.38
C VAL A 202 -4.96 9.62 23.13
#